data_AF-A0A9W6V601-F1
#
_entry.id   AF-A0A9W6V601-F1
#
_cell.length_a   1.000
_cell.length_b   1.000
_cell.length_c   1.000
_cell.angle_alpha   90.00
_cell.angle_beta   90.00
_cell.angle_gamma   90.00
#
_symmetry.space_group_name_H-M   'P 1'
#
loop_
_entity.id
_entity.type
_entity.pdbx_description
1 polymer ?
#
loop_
_entity_poly.entity_id
_entity_poly.type
_entity_poly.pdbx_seq_one_letter_code
_entity_poly.pdbx_strand_id
1 'polypeptide(L)'
;MAVYPDLSPYVYWDRLDQGDEVDPEAAPPGTLNVGWLGREQPFPQGPVDPELTHALLRLSMTHHVRQMRGMHGCPFCPVHDHVRVPFAESPKDSCLLGSAEIQVEGDGTTYAAPNLVAHYVADHGYQPPAEFVRAVLAASAKAGPWAALVPAAHPDLSTGHDYDDELDLTWVGWLSPDSDFPTGPVDADLVATLQLLRETHETCRTNGSFACPICHHRTERDGPHGSGMADLTIPNPNGTPFRAPRMIIHFIEAHRYRPPAEFVAAVLALK
;
A
#
# COMPACT_ATOMS: atom_id res chain seq x y z
N MET A 1 5.27 19.98 -4.49
CA MET A 1 6.06 18.89 -3.90
C MET A 1 7.27 19.51 -3.23
N ALA A 2 7.68 19.00 -2.06
CA ALA A 2 8.97 19.39 -1.50
C ALA A 2 10.10 18.94 -2.45
N VAL A 3 11.16 19.74 -2.56
CA VAL A 3 12.30 19.44 -3.42
C VAL A 3 13.52 19.27 -2.53
N TYR A 4 14.18 18.12 -2.65
CA TYR A 4 15.39 17.80 -1.92
C TYR A 4 16.45 17.28 -2.89
N PRO A 5 17.70 17.78 -2.83
CA PRO A 5 18.78 17.19 -3.60
C PRO A 5 18.95 15.71 -3.26
N ASP A 6 19.30 14.91 -4.26
CA ASP A 6 19.64 13.51 -4.02
C ASP A 6 20.78 13.39 -3.00
N LEU A 7 20.65 12.39 -2.14
CA LEU A 7 21.57 12.08 -1.03
C LEU A 7 21.64 13.16 0.06
N SER A 8 20.75 14.16 0.03
CA SER A 8 20.61 15.08 1.16
C SER A 8 19.90 14.40 2.34
N PRO A 9 20.15 14.84 3.59
CA PRO A 9 19.44 14.31 4.75
C PRO A 9 17.93 14.42 4.60
N TYR A 10 17.23 13.32 4.88
CA TYR A 10 15.77 13.30 4.92
C TYR A 10 15.27 14.11 6.11
N VAL A 11 14.44 15.13 5.87
CA VAL A 11 13.98 16.05 6.92
C VAL A 11 12.46 16.28 6.92
N TYR A 12 11.73 15.60 6.03
CA TYR A 12 10.32 15.87 5.82
C TYR A 12 9.47 15.41 7.03
N TRP A 13 9.81 14.25 7.61
CA TRP A 13 9.19 13.74 8.85
C TRP A 13 10.03 13.95 10.12
N ASP A 14 11.27 14.47 10.03
CA ASP A 14 12.11 14.76 11.21
C ASP A 14 11.62 15.95 12.05
N ARG A 15 10.58 16.68 11.61
CA ARG A 15 10.15 17.95 12.24
C ARG A 15 8.90 17.87 13.11
N LEU A 16 8.43 16.66 13.44
CA LEU A 16 7.46 16.50 14.54
C LEU A 16 8.19 16.14 15.82
N ASP A 17 8.95 17.10 16.31
CA ASP A 17 9.50 17.12 17.67
C ASP A 17 8.33 17.26 18.66
N GLN A 18 7.67 16.13 18.96
CA GLN A 18 6.65 16.01 20.01
C GLN A 18 7.25 15.33 21.25
N GLY A 19 8.34 15.89 21.78
CA GLY A 19 8.89 15.48 23.08
C GLY A 19 9.69 14.17 23.05
N ASP A 20 10.02 13.66 24.23
CA ASP A 20 10.90 12.48 24.45
C ASP A 20 10.33 11.14 23.93
N GLU A 21 9.20 11.15 23.20
CA GLU A 21 8.59 9.98 22.60
C GLU A 21 9.05 9.85 21.13
N VAL A 22 9.67 8.71 20.80
CA VAL A 22 10.05 8.35 19.43
C VAL A 22 8.77 8.12 18.64
N ASP A 23 8.50 8.95 17.62
CA ASP A 23 7.43 8.71 16.66
C ASP A 23 7.71 7.39 15.92
N PRO A 24 6.85 6.36 16.08
CA PRO A 24 7.06 5.07 15.43
C PRO A 24 7.00 5.15 13.89
N GLU A 25 6.47 6.23 13.32
CA GLU A 25 6.42 6.47 11.87
C GLU A 25 7.61 7.34 11.35
N ALA A 26 8.51 7.74 12.25
CA ALA A 26 9.71 8.50 11.90
C ALA A 26 10.63 7.70 10.97
N ALA A 27 11.39 8.43 10.13
CA ALA A 27 12.36 7.76 9.27
C ALA A 27 13.51 7.25 10.15
N PRO A 28 14.14 6.12 9.81
CA PRO A 28 15.37 5.71 10.47
C PRO A 28 16.39 6.86 10.47
N PRO A 29 17.08 7.12 11.59
CA PRO A 29 18.09 8.18 11.65
C PRO A 29 19.15 8.00 10.56
N GLY A 30 19.49 9.11 9.87
CA GLY A 30 20.45 9.09 8.76
C GLY A 30 19.85 8.69 7.40
N THR A 31 18.52 8.59 7.29
CA THR A 31 17.84 8.40 6.00
C THR A 31 18.19 9.52 5.02
N LEU A 32 18.38 9.17 3.74
CA LEU A 32 18.72 10.10 2.66
C LEU A 32 17.60 10.25 1.64
N ASN A 33 17.39 11.48 1.14
CA ASN A 33 16.45 11.79 0.08
C ASN A 33 16.94 11.29 -1.28
N VAL A 34 16.05 10.71 -2.08
CA VAL A 34 16.30 10.44 -3.51
C VAL A 34 15.04 10.75 -4.32
N GLY A 35 15.18 11.40 -5.48
CA GLY A 35 14.07 11.57 -6.43
C GLY A 35 13.02 12.60 -6.02
N TRP A 36 13.30 13.46 -5.03
CA TRP A 36 12.45 14.60 -4.66
C TRP A 36 12.69 15.79 -5.58
N LEU A 37 12.36 15.61 -6.86
CA LEU A 37 12.74 16.52 -7.93
C LEU A 37 11.72 17.65 -8.15
N GLY A 38 12.17 18.77 -8.71
CA GLY A 38 11.32 19.90 -9.07
C GLY A 38 11.76 20.55 -10.39
N ARG A 39 10.85 21.28 -11.06
CA ARG A 39 11.11 21.88 -12.40
C ARG A 39 12.31 22.83 -12.44
N GLU A 40 12.61 23.45 -11.31
CA GLU A 40 13.64 24.50 -11.22
C GLU A 40 15.04 23.94 -11.00
N GLN A 41 15.17 22.64 -10.68
CA GLN A 41 16.47 22.02 -10.41
C GLN A 41 16.76 20.97 -11.49
N PRO A 42 17.89 21.10 -12.22
CA PRO A 42 18.31 20.07 -13.15
C PRO A 42 18.65 18.80 -12.38
N PHE A 43 18.37 17.65 -12.99
CA PHE A 43 18.71 16.35 -12.44
C PHE A 43 19.44 15.50 -13.49
N PRO A 44 20.26 14.52 -13.07
CA PRO A 44 20.92 13.62 -14.00
C PRO A 44 19.92 12.89 -14.89
N GLN A 45 20.14 12.89 -16.19
CA GLN A 45 19.28 12.23 -17.17
C GLN A 45 20.09 11.34 -18.11
N GLY A 46 19.53 10.21 -18.50
CA GLY A 46 20.17 9.29 -19.44
C GLY A 46 19.34 8.05 -19.72
N PRO A 47 19.94 7.03 -20.37
CA PRO A 47 19.30 5.75 -20.60
C PRO A 47 18.88 5.10 -19.28
N VAL A 48 17.73 4.46 -19.31
CA VAL A 48 17.11 3.83 -18.14
C VAL A 48 17.03 2.33 -18.33
N ASP A 49 17.39 1.61 -17.28
CA ASP A 49 17.22 0.17 -17.21
C ASP A 49 15.75 -0.17 -16.93
N PRO A 50 15.05 -0.92 -17.81
CA PRO A 50 13.69 -1.36 -17.56
C PRO A 50 13.54 -2.16 -16.26
N GLU A 51 14.59 -2.87 -15.83
CA GLU A 51 14.59 -3.62 -14.56
C GLU A 51 14.44 -2.67 -13.36
N LEU A 52 15.10 -1.52 -13.38
CA LEU A 52 14.99 -0.51 -12.33
C LEU A 52 13.57 0.06 -12.26
N THR A 53 12.98 0.44 -13.41
CA THR A 53 11.59 0.93 -13.44
C THR A 53 10.63 -0.11 -12.89
N HIS A 54 10.80 -1.38 -13.29
CA HIS A 54 9.99 -2.47 -12.81
C HIS A 54 10.12 -2.66 -11.29
N ALA A 55 11.35 -2.66 -10.77
CA ALA A 55 11.63 -2.77 -9.35
C ALA A 55 11.00 -1.62 -8.53
N LEU A 56 11.13 -0.38 -9.00
CA LEU A 56 10.53 0.79 -8.36
C LEU A 56 9.00 0.73 -8.34
N LEU A 57 8.36 0.33 -9.44
CA LEU A 57 6.91 0.14 -9.49
C LEU A 57 6.46 -0.95 -8.52
N ARG A 58 7.18 -2.05 -8.45
CA ARG A 58 6.88 -3.15 -7.55
C ARG A 58 6.99 -2.72 -6.09
N LEU A 59 8.07 -2.05 -5.70
CA LEU A 59 8.23 -1.53 -4.34
C LEU A 59 7.18 -0.45 -4.02
N SER A 60 6.80 0.39 -4.98
CA SER A 60 5.70 1.36 -4.82
C SER A 60 4.35 0.70 -4.57
N MET A 61 4.18 -0.56 -4.98
CA MET A 61 2.96 -1.34 -4.75
C MET A 61 3.01 -2.21 -3.50
N THR A 62 4.19 -2.49 -2.94
CA THR A 62 4.37 -3.53 -1.93
C THR A 62 5.04 -3.06 -0.65
N HIS A 63 5.83 -1.99 -0.73
CA HIS A 63 6.66 -1.45 0.34
C HIS A 63 6.57 0.09 0.35
N HIS A 64 5.40 0.63 0.01
CA HIS A 64 5.19 2.07 0.11
C HIS A 64 4.88 2.45 1.55
N VAL A 65 5.40 3.59 1.96
CA VAL A 65 5.19 4.14 3.29
C VAL A 65 4.59 5.54 3.16
N ARG A 66 4.04 6.07 4.26
CA ARG A 66 3.59 7.47 4.35
C ARG A 66 2.62 7.86 3.24
N GLN A 67 1.65 6.98 2.98
CA GLN A 67 0.56 7.27 2.05
C GLN A 67 -0.23 8.50 2.55
N MET A 68 -0.28 9.54 1.75
CA MET A 68 -0.97 10.79 2.03
C MET A 68 -2.34 10.84 1.35
N ARG A 69 -3.22 11.72 1.85
CA ARG A 69 -4.53 12.00 1.21
C ARG A 69 -4.39 12.87 -0.03
N GLY A 70 -3.33 13.67 -0.09
CA GLY A 70 -3.01 14.48 -1.26
C GLY A 70 -2.39 13.62 -2.36
N MET A 71 -2.69 13.98 -3.60
CA MET A 71 -1.99 13.44 -4.77
C MET A 71 -1.22 14.54 -5.48
N HIS A 72 0.03 14.24 -5.81
CA HIS A 72 0.89 15.11 -6.59
C HIS A 72 1.03 14.56 -8.00
N GLY A 73 0.68 15.37 -9.00
CA GLY A 73 1.00 15.07 -10.39
C GLY A 73 2.49 15.23 -10.67
N CYS A 74 2.97 14.61 -11.74
CA CYS A 74 4.34 14.80 -12.20
C CYS A 74 4.56 16.26 -12.62
N PRO A 75 5.55 16.97 -12.07
CA PRO A 75 5.77 18.37 -12.42
C PRO A 75 6.41 18.55 -13.80
N PHE A 76 6.93 17.48 -14.41
CA PHE A 76 7.64 17.51 -15.70
C PHE A 76 6.75 17.18 -16.89
N CYS A 77 5.64 16.47 -16.66
CA CYS A 77 4.64 16.21 -17.69
C CYS A 77 3.90 17.49 -18.12
N PRO A 78 3.43 17.56 -19.37
CA PRO A 78 2.63 18.69 -19.87
C PRO A 78 1.24 18.74 -19.21
N VAL A 79 0.72 17.59 -18.79
CA VAL A 79 -0.52 17.47 -18.02
C VAL A 79 -0.14 17.08 -16.60
N HIS A 80 -0.50 17.91 -15.62
CA HIS A 80 -0.25 17.67 -14.19
C HIS A 80 -1.34 16.81 -13.55
N ASP A 81 -1.72 15.73 -14.20
CA ASP A 81 -2.68 14.77 -13.67
C ASP A 81 -1.97 13.68 -12.86
N HIS A 82 -2.77 12.85 -12.18
CA HIS A 82 -2.30 11.70 -11.44
C HIS A 82 -1.64 10.68 -12.37
N VAL A 83 -0.46 10.20 -11.98
CA VAL A 83 0.27 9.23 -12.79
C VAL A 83 -0.20 7.84 -12.40
N ARG A 84 -0.75 7.12 -13.38
CA ARG A 84 -1.21 5.74 -13.24
C ARG A 84 -0.45 4.85 -14.23
N VAL A 85 0.37 3.94 -13.71
CA VAL A 85 1.24 3.09 -14.53
C VAL A 85 0.72 1.65 -14.50
N PRO A 86 0.43 1.01 -15.65
CA PRO A 86 0.08 -0.42 -15.68
C PRO A 86 1.19 -1.27 -15.06
N PHE A 87 0.82 -2.27 -14.26
CA PHE A 87 1.81 -3.12 -13.61
C PHE A 87 2.03 -4.41 -14.42
N ALA A 88 3.28 -4.72 -14.76
CA ALA A 88 3.56 -5.83 -15.67
C ALA A 88 3.19 -7.22 -15.08
N GLU A 89 3.36 -7.40 -13.77
CA GLU A 89 3.06 -8.68 -13.08
C GLU A 89 1.55 -8.85 -12.80
N SER A 90 0.78 -7.77 -12.88
CA SER A 90 -0.68 -7.80 -12.92
C SER A 90 -1.17 -6.78 -13.95
N PRO A 91 -1.28 -7.16 -15.24
CA PRO A 91 -1.67 -6.25 -16.32
C PRO A 91 -3.06 -5.61 -16.13
N LYS A 92 -3.86 -6.14 -15.20
CA LYS A 92 -5.17 -5.62 -14.83
C LYS A 92 -5.10 -4.56 -13.72
N ASP A 93 -3.97 -4.47 -13.04
CA ASP A 93 -3.69 -3.50 -11.99
C ASP A 93 -2.77 -2.38 -12.48
N SER A 94 -2.84 -1.28 -11.77
CA SER A 94 -2.04 -0.09 -12.06
C SER A 94 -1.54 0.51 -10.77
N CYS A 95 -0.27 0.90 -10.75
CA CYS A 95 0.31 1.65 -9.66
C CYS A 95 -0.13 3.11 -9.75
N LEU A 96 -0.77 3.62 -8.70
CA LEU A 96 -1.09 5.03 -8.55
C LEU A 96 0.09 5.73 -7.88
N LEU A 97 0.71 6.67 -8.59
CA LEU A 97 1.89 7.37 -8.11
C LEU A 97 1.54 8.80 -7.68
N GLY A 98 2.36 9.33 -6.76
CA GLY A 98 2.30 10.72 -6.31
C GLY A 98 1.63 10.94 -4.98
N SER A 99 1.41 9.87 -4.22
CA SER A 99 0.70 9.91 -2.95
C SER A 99 1.41 9.21 -1.81
N ALA A 100 2.57 8.59 -2.04
CA ALA A 100 3.33 7.87 -1.04
C ALA A 100 4.83 8.03 -1.24
N GLU A 101 5.58 7.48 -0.31
CA GLU A 101 7.02 7.29 -0.38
C GLU A 101 7.34 5.80 -0.54
N ILE A 102 8.54 5.48 -1.00
CA ILE A 102 9.17 4.19 -0.78
C ILE A 102 10.40 4.41 0.10
N GLN A 103 10.65 3.48 1.02
CA GLN A 103 11.90 3.41 1.76
C GLN A 103 12.63 2.12 1.42
N VAL A 104 13.90 2.23 1.10
CA VAL A 104 14.75 1.08 0.77
C VAL A 104 16.04 1.15 1.58
N GLU A 105 16.40 0.02 2.18
CA GLU A 105 17.67 -0.14 2.88
C GLU A 105 18.74 -0.67 1.91
N GLY A 106 19.87 0.05 1.84
CA GLY A 106 21.07 -0.37 1.14
C GLY A 106 22.14 -0.88 2.10
N ASP A 107 23.41 -0.60 1.79
CA ASP A 107 24.56 -1.00 2.62
C ASP A 107 24.64 -0.13 3.90
N GLY A 108 23.70 -0.34 4.84
CA GLY A 108 23.61 0.39 6.11
C GLY A 108 23.11 1.83 5.99
N THR A 109 22.52 2.19 4.84
CA THR A 109 21.89 3.50 4.61
C THR A 109 20.47 3.30 4.10
N THR A 110 19.52 3.99 4.70
CA THR A 110 18.12 4.03 4.23
C THR A 110 17.94 5.18 3.27
N TYR A 111 17.22 4.94 2.18
CA TYR A 111 16.85 5.96 1.21
C TYR A 111 15.34 6.12 1.17
N ALA A 112 14.87 7.36 1.20
CA ALA A 112 13.47 7.72 1.07
C ALA A 112 13.25 8.46 -0.26
N ALA A 113 12.33 7.95 -1.06
CA ALA A 113 11.95 8.53 -2.35
C ALA A 113 10.44 8.64 -2.48
N PRO A 114 9.90 9.63 -3.20
CA PRO A 114 8.48 9.63 -3.53
C PRO A 114 8.21 8.45 -4.47
N ASN A 115 7.05 7.80 -4.37
CA ASN A 115 6.72 6.70 -5.29
C ASN A 115 6.66 7.15 -6.77
N LEU A 116 6.52 8.46 -7.02
CA LEU A 116 6.70 9.08 -8.36
C LEU A 116 8.08 8.86 -8.98
N VAL A 117 9.10 8.48 -8.20
CA VAL A 117 10.44 8.20 -8.72
C VAL A 117 10.42 7.16 -9.85
N ALA A 118 9.51 6.18 -9.80
CA ALA A 118 9.30 5.20 -10.86
C ALA A 118 8.99 5.88 -12.22
N HIS A 119 8.11 6.88 -12.20
CA HIS A 119 7.72 7.64 -13.38
C HIS A 119 8.81 8.61 -13.83
N TYR A 120 9.53 9.25 -12.89
CA TYR A 120 10.66 10.12 -13.23
C TYR A 120 11.76 9.35 -13.98
N VAL A 121 12.04 8.14 -13.52
CA VAL A 121 12.97 7.23 -14.19
C VAL A 121 12.40 6.84 -15.56
N ALA A 122 11.20 6.26 -15.61
CA ALA A 122 10.63 5.73 -16.86
C ALA A 122 10.44 6.77 -17.97
N ASP A 123 9.83 7.91 -17.65
CA ASP A 123 9.30 8.84 -18.64
C ASP A 123 10.11 10.13 -18.76
N HIS A 124 10.96 10.42 -17.76
CA HIS A 124 11.82 11.60 -17.74
C HIS A 124 13.32 11.28 -17.71
N GLY A 125 13.67 10.00 -17.81
CA GLY A 125 15.05 9.53 -17.93
C GLY A 125 15.92 9.87 -16.73
N TYR A 126 15.33 10.16 -15.57
CA TYR A 126 16.07 10.46 -14.36
C TYR A 126 17.02 9.31 -14.03
N GLN A 127 18.28 9.63 -13.71
CA GLN A 127 19.29 8.69 -13.27
C GLN A 127 19.52 8.86 -11.76
N PRO A 128 18.91 8.01 -10.91
CA PRO A 128 19.13 8.07 -9.47
C PRO A 128 20.58 7.70 -9.09
N PRO A 129 21.04 8.07 -7.88
CA PRO A 129 22.32 7.62 -7.36
C PRO A 129 22.49 6.10 -7.44
N ALA A 130 23.70 5.64 -7.77
CA ALA A 130 23.97 4.23 -8.02
C ALA A 130 23.75 3.35 -6.78
N GLU A 131 24.02 3.88 -5.58
CA GLU A 131 23.74 3.22 -4.30
C GLU A 131 22.25 2.98 -4.06
N PHE A 132 21.40 3.94 -4.43
CA PHE A 132 19.95 3.78 -4.37
C PHE A 132 19.47 2.72 -5.37
N VAL A 133 19.97 2.76 -6.60
CA VAL A 133 19.64 1.75 -7.63
C VAL A 133 19.95 0.34 -7.13
N ARG A 134 21.13 0.12 -6.52
CA ARG A 134 21.49 -1.19 -5.95
C ARG A 134 20.54 -1.60 -4.82
N ALA A 135 20.20 -0.67 -3.91
CA ALA A 135 19.27 -0.94 -2.81
C ALA A 135 17.87 -1.33 -3.32
N VAL A 136 17.35 -0.61 -4.31
CA VAL A 136 16.05 -0.90 -4.96
C VAL A 136 16.03 -2.29 -5.59
N LEU A 137 17.04 -2.62 -6.40
CA LEU A 137 17.10 -3.92 -7.07
C LEU A 137 17.21 -5.06 -6.06
N ALA A 138 18.04 -4.90 -5.01
CA ALA A 138 18.16 -5.89 -3.94
C ALA A 138 16.86 -6.06 -3.14
N ALA A 139 16.19 -4.97 -2.78
CA ALA A 139 14.90 -5.01 -2.07
C ALA A 139 13.81 -5.68 -2.91
N SER A 140 13.72 -5.32 -4.19
CA SER A 140 12.76 -5.93 -5.12
C SER A 140 13.01 -7.43 -5.31
N ALA A 141 14.28 -7.85 -5.39
CA ALA A 141 14.62 -9.26 -5.46
C ALA A 141 14.20 -10.04 -4.19
N LYS A 142 14.36 -9.43 -3.01
CA LYS A 142 13.96 -10.03 -1.72
C LYS A 142 12.46 -10.14 -1.52
N ALA A 143 11.67 -9.25 -2.13
CA ALA A 143 10.22 -9.23 -1.96
C ALA A 143 9.52 -10.55 -2.38
N GLY A 144 10.16 -11.43 -3.17
CA GLY A 144 9.57 -12.71 -3.58
C GLY A 144 8.42 -12.55 -4.58
N PRO A 145 8.00 -13.58 -5.33
CA PRO A 145 7.13 -13.42 -6.51
C PRO A 145 5.85 -12.63 -6.22
N TRP A 146 5.39 -11.79 -7.15
CA TRP A 146 4.17 -10.99 -6.97
C TRP A 146 2.95 -11.80 -6.48
N ALA A 147 2.80 -13.05 -6.90
CA ALA A 147 1.73 -13.94 -6.43
C ALA A 147 1.73 -14.19 -4.90
N ALA A 148 2.85 -13.97 -4.23
CA ALA A 148 2.99 -14.03 -2.78
C ALA A 148 2.88 -12.65 -2.08
N LEU A 149 2.80 -11.55 -2.85
CA LEU A 149 2.73 -10.16 -2.38
C LEU A 149 1.37 -9.47 -2.66
N VAL A 150 0.58 -9.99 -3.62
CA VAL A 150 -0.89 -9.84 -3.58
C VAL A 150 -1.31 -10.40 -2.23
N PRO A 151 -2.24 -9.79 -1.48
CA PRO A 151 -2.67 -10.35 -0.21
C PRO A 151 -2.95 -11.82 -0.44
N ALA A 152 -2.10 -12.67 0.15
CA ALA A 152 -2.22 -14.09 -0.06
C ALA A 152 -3.64 -14.44 0.32
N ALA A 153 -4.31 -15.32 -0.44
CA ALA A 153 -5.57 -15.84 0.07
C ALA A 153 -5.26 -16.45 1.44
N HIS A 154 -5.73 -15.79 2.49
CA HIS A 154 -5.62 -16.32 3.83
C HIS A 154 -6.92 -17.06 4.08
N PRO A 155 -6.87 -18.39 4.33
CA PRO A 155 -8.06 -19.09 4.77
C PRO A 155 -8.66 -18.38 5.97
N ASP A 156 -9.99 -18.28 5.99
CA ASP A 156 -10.69 -17.70 7.14
C ASP A 156 -10.24 -18.38 8.44
N LEU A 157 -10.00 -17.57 9.46
CA LEU A 157 -9.53 -17.96 10.78
C LEU A 157 -8.08 -18.50 10.84
N SER A 158 -7.32 -18.42 9.75
CA SER A 158 -5.88 -18.65 9.82
C SER A 158 -5.19 -17.52 10.58
N THR A 159 -4.11 -17.85 11.28
CA THR A 159 -3.29 -16.88 12.03
C THR A 159 -2.03 -16.52 11.26
N GLY A 160 -1.57 -15.28 11.38
CA GLY A 160 -0.28 -14.84 10.84
C GLY A 160 0.09 -13.44 11.33
N HIS A 161 1.16 -12.89 10.78
CA HIS A 161 1.65 -11.54 11.07
C HIS A 161 1.50 -10.66 9.84
N ASP A 162 1.21 -9.38 10.03
CA ASP A 162 1.33 -8.39 8.95
C ASP A 162 2.82 -8.12 8.68
N TYR A 163 3.16 -7.63 7.49
CA TYR A 163 4.56 -7.38 7.11
C TYR A 163 5.20 -6.25 7.95
N ASP A 164 4.38 -5.34 8.46
CA ASP A 164 4.80 -4.14 9.19
C ASP A 164 4.50 -4.20 10.71
N ASP A 165 3.67 -5.15 11.18
CA ASP A 165 3.27 -5.26 12.60
C ASP A 165 3.83 -6.53 13.26
N GLU A 166 4.44 -6.39 14.43
CA GLU A 166 4.79 -7.52 15.32
C GLU A 166 3.56 -8.18 15.99
N LEU A 167 2.34 -7.88 15.53
CA LEU A 167 1.10 -8.40 16.10
C LEU A 167 0.66 -9.69 15.40
N ASP A 168 0.32 -10.70 16.19
CA ASP A 168 -0.42 -11.87 15.72
C ASP A 168 -1.86 -11.45 15.35
N LEU A 169 -2.28 -11.79 14.14
CA LEU A 169 -3.60 -11.48 13.57
C LEU A 169 -4.32 -12.74 13.12
N THR A 170 -5.65 -12.69 13.14
CA THR A 170 -6.54 -13.71 12.56
C THR A 170 -7.17 -13.20 11.28
N TRP A 171 -6.88 -13.84 10.16
CA TRP A 171 -7.34 -13.39 8.85
C TRP A 171 -8.80 -13.77 8.58
N VAL A 172 -9.59 -12.82 8.07
CA VAL A 172 -10.98 -13.07 7.64
C VAL A 172 -11.27 -12.34 6.34
N GLY A 173 -11.84 -13.04 5.36
CA GLY A 173 -12.32 -12.43 4.12
C GLY A 173 -11.23 -12.09 3.10
N TRP A 174 -10.02 -12.64 3.23
CA TRP A 174 -8.94 -12.51 2.25
C TRP A 174 -9.06 -13.61 1.18
N LEU A 175 -10.05 -13.44 0.30
CA LEU A 175 -10.47 -14.46 -0.67
C LEU A 175 -9.76 -14.30 -2.02
N SER A 176 -9.48 -15.41 -2.70
CA SER A 176 -9.04 -15.45 -4.11
C SER A 176 -10.05 -16.20 -5.00
N PRO A 177 -9.90 -16.16 -6.33
CA PRO A 177 -10.76 -16.91 -7.26
C PRO A 177 -10.73 -18.41 -7.02
N ASP A 178 -9.62 -18.92 -6.48
CA ASP A 178 -9.39 -20.34 -6.21
C ASP A 178 -9.75 -20.73 -4.77
N SER A 179 -10.18 -19.77 -3.94
CA SER A 179 -10.62 -20.04 -2.56
C SER A 179 -12.01 -20.68 -2.53
N ASP A 180 -12.12 -21.84 -1.88
CA ASP A 180 -13.40 -22.37 -1.45
C ASP A 180 -13.83 -21.64 -0.16
N PHE A 181 -14.86 -20.80 -0.24
CA PHE A 181 -15.39 -20.08 0.92
C PHE A 181 -16.88 -20.34 1.14
N PRO A 182 -17.36 -20.30 2.40
CA PRO A 182 -18.78 -20.45 2.69
C PRO A 182 -19.59 -19.34 2.00
N THR A 183 -20.70 -19.74 1.36
CA THR A 183 -21.67 -18.79 0.81
C THR A 183 -23.03 -18.96 1.46
N GLY A 184 -23.81 -17.88 1.56
CA GLY A 184 -25.12 -17.93 2.18
C GLY A 184 -25.74 -16.56 2.46
N PRO A 185 -26.96 -16.53 3.02
CA PRO A 185 -27.52 -15.29 3.54
C PRO A 185 -26.69 -14.80 4.72
N VAL A 186 -26.54 -13.48 4.80
CA VAL A 186 -25.86 -12.77 5.88
C VAL A 186 -26.82 -11.71 6.41
N ASP A 187 -26.76 -11.44 7.71
CA ASP A 187 -27.61 -10.45 8.37
C ASP A 187 -27.33 -9.04 7.83
N ALA A 188 -28.40 -8.28 7.54
CA ALA A 188 -28.29 -6.90 7.08
C ALA A 188 -27.62 -6.01 8.15
N ASP A 189 -27.80 -6.36 9.42
CA ASP A 189 -27.17 -5.67 10.54
C ASP A 189 -25.64 -5.77 10.50
N LEU A 190 -25.09 -6.89 10.02
CA LEU A 190 -23.65 -7.05 9.87
C LEU A 190 -23.13 -6.08 8.80
N VAL A 191 -23.80 -6.03 7.65
CA VAL A 191 -23.41 -5.15 6.54
C VAL A 191 -23.46 -3.68 6.98
N ALA A 192 -24.52 -3.28 7.68
CA ALA A 192 -24.67 -1.93 8.21
C ALA A 192 -23.56 -1.57 9.22
N THR A 193 -23.20 -2.49 10.14
CA THR A 193 -22.10 -2.24 11.08
C THR A 193 -20.75 -2.16 10.38
N LEU A 194 -20.46 -3.04 9.41
CA LEU A 194 -19.22 -2.96 8.63
C LEU A 194 -19.13 -1.63 7.84
N GLN A 195 -20.25 -1.14 7.30
CA GLN A 195 -20.32 0.18 6.66
C GLN A 195 -20.06 1.31 7.64
N LEU A 196 -20.56 1.23 8.88
CA LEU A 196 -20.27 2.24 9.90
C LEU A 196 -18.79 2.20 10.32
N LEU A 197 -18.23 1.02 10.60
CA LEU A 197 -16.81 0.85 10.95
C LEU A 197 -15.90 1.36 9.83
N ARG A 198 -16.31 1.16 8.57
CA ARG A 198 -15.65 1.68 7.38
C ARG A 198 -15.51 3.22 7.42
N GLU A 199 -16.48 3.92 8.00
CA GLU A 199 -16.52 5.38 8.08
C GLU A 199 -15.81 5.93 9.34
N THR A 200 -15.74 5.14 10.43
CA THR A 200 -15.36 5.64 11.75
C THR A 200 -14.00 5.16 12.27
N HIS A 201 -13.49 4.00 11.83
CA HIS A 201 -12.22 3.46 12.35
C HIS A 201 -10.99 3.91 11.54
N GLU A 202 -9.91 4.19 12.26
CA GLU A 202 -8.58 4.42 11.66
C GLU A 202 -8.17 3.20 10.84
N THR A 203 -7.85 3.47 9.58
CA THR A 203 -7.57 2.46 8.59
C THR A 203 -6.08 2.22 8.55
N CYS A 204 -5.67 0.98 8.82
CA CYS A 204 -4.35 0.53 8.37
C CYS A 204 -4.45 0.43 6.84
N ARG A 205 -3.70 1.28 6.14
CA ARG A 205 -3.73 1.38 4.68
C ARG A 205 -2.76 0.34 4.13
N THR A 206 -3.27 -0.83 3.78
CA THR A 206 -2.50 -1.83 3.04
C THR A 206 -2.61 -1.62 1.53
N ASN A 207 -1.74 -2.34 0.82
CA ASN A 207 -1.10 -2.05 -0.46
C ASN A 207 -1.99 -1.76 -1.70
N GLY A 208 -2.65 -0.60 -1.80
CA GLY A 208 -3.09 -0.08 -3.12
C GLY A 208 -4.47 -0.53 -3.62
N SER A 209 -4.86 -0.03 -4.80
CA SER A 209 -6.23 -0.15 -5.33
C SER A 209 -6.48 -1.50 -6.02
N PHE A 210 -6.92 -2.49 -5.26
CA PHE A 210 -7.29 -3.79 -5.83
C PHE A 210 -8.74 -3.81 -6.32
N ALA A 211 -8.93 -4.23 -7.58
CA ALA A 211 -10.24 -4.70 -8.01
C ALA A 211 -10.60 -5.96 -7.21
N CYS A 212 -11.89 -6.29 -7.14
CA CYS A 212 -12.31 -7.58 -6.61
C CYS A 212 -11.55 -8.72 -7.33
N PRO A 213 -10.82 -9.61 -6.62
CA PRO A 213 -10.07 -10.67 -7.26
C PRO A 213 -10.98 -11.64 -8.02
N ILE A 214 -12.24 -11.81 -7.59
CA ILE A 214 -13.19 -12.79 -8.13
C ILE A 214 -13.96 -12.25 -9.36
N CYS A 215 -14.56 -11.06 -9.29
CA CYS A 215 -15.34 -10.49 -10.42
C CYS A 215 -14.67 -9.31 -11.12
N HIS A 216 -13.52 -8.86 -10.65
CA HIS A 216 -12.81 -7.69 -11.17
C HIS A 216 -13.60 -6.37 -11.08
N HIS A 217 -14.66 -6.32 -10.27
CA HIS A 217 -15.36 -5.07 -9.99
C HIS A 217 -14.43 -4.07 -9.30
N ARG A 218 -14.45 -2.83 -9.78
CA ARG A 218 -13.84 -1.67 -9.14
C ARG A 218 -14.97 -0.77 -8.67
N THR A 219 -15.01 -0.39 -7.40
CA THR A 219 -16.05 0.50 -6.91
C THR A 219 -15.82 1.91 -7.48
N GLU A 220 -16.57 2.29 -8.52
CA GLU A 220 -16.54 3.66 -9.09
C GLU A 220 -17.02 4.73 -8.09
N ARG A 221 -17.76 4.30 -7.05
CA ARG A 221 -18.51 5.16 -6.13
C ARG A 221 -17.67 5.86 -5.05
N ASP A 222 -16.40 5.49 -4.90
CA ASP A 222 -15.57 5.89 -3.75
C ASP A 222 -14.54 7.00 -4.05
N GLY A 223 -14.60 7.61 -5.24
CA GLY A 223 -13.61 8.62 -5.63
C GLY A 223 -12.19 8.05 -5.70
N PRO A 224 -11.13 8.88 -5.61
CA PRO A 224 -9.74 8.45 -5.82
C PRO A 224 -9.20 7.46 -4.77
N HIS A 225 -10.00 7.00 -3.81
CA HIS A 225 -9.60 6.16 -2.68
C HIS A 225 -10.33 4.82 -2.66
N GLY A 226 -10.51 4.19 -3.83
CA GLY A 226 -11.21 2.92 -4.04
C GLY A 226 -11.02 1.88 -2.92
N SER A 227 -12.11 1.18 -2.60
CA SER A 227 -12.32 0.24 -1.49
C SER A 227 -11.26 -0.86 -1.24
N GLY A 228 -10.30 -1.07 -2.15
CA GLY A 228 -9.21 -2.04 -1.99
C GLY A 228 -7.99 -1.56 -1.19
N MET A 229 -7.97 -0.30 -0.72
CA MET A 229 -6.78 0.35 -0.12
C MET A 229 -6.70 0.33 1.41
N ALA A 230 -7.54 -0.44 2.11
CA ALA A 230 -7.52 -0.46 3.57
C ALA A 230 -8.19 -1.70 4.17
N ASP A 231 -7.77 -1.99 5.39
CA ASP A 231 -8.25 -3.12 6.18
C ASP A 231 -9.00 -2.65 7.43
N LEU A 232 -9.76 -3.58 8.00
CA LEU A 232 -10.48 -3.47 9.25
C LEU A 232 -9.79 -4.39 10.27
N THR A 233 -9.36 -3.81 11.38
CA THR A 233 -8.96 -4.59 12.56
C THR A 233 -10.12 -4.61 13.55
N ILE A 234 -10.65 -5.80 13.83
CA ILE A 234 -11.77 -6.02 14.74
C ILE A 234 -11.23 -6.72 16.00
N PRO A 235 -11.41 -6.13 17.20
CA PRO A 235 -11.01 -6.80 18.43
C PRO A 235 -11.67 -8.18 18.56
N ASN A 236 -10.85 -9.18 18.87
CA ASN A 236 -11.33 -10.52 19.15
C ASN A 236 -11.26 -10.76 20.67
N PRO A 237 -12.39 -10.86 21.38
CA PRO A 237 -12.38 -11.02 22.84
C PRO A 237 -11.77 -12.35 23.30
N ASN A 238 -11.66 -13.33 22.40
CA ASN A 238 -11.23 -14.69 22.71
C ASN A 238 -9.89 -15.07 22.07
N GLY A 239 -9.14 -14.11 21.51
CA GLY A 239 -7.89 -14.41 20.82
C GLY A 239 -7.26 -13.20 20.15
N THR A 240 -6.49 -13.47 19.10
CA THR A 240 -5.82 -12.45 18.29
C THR A 240 -6.83 -11.63 17.49
N PRO A 241 -6.63 -10.30 17.33
CA PRO A 241 -7.53 -9.44 16.59
C PRO A 241 -7.82 -9.98 15.19
N PHE A 242 -9.06 -9.84 14.72
CA PHE A 242 -9.38 -10.17 13.34
C PHE A 242 -8.92 -9.08 12.40
N ARG A 243 -8.34 -9.47 11.26
CA ARG A 243 -7.95 -8.58 10.17
C ARG A 243 -8.73 -8.95 8.92
N ALA A 244 -9.53 -8.02 8.42
CA ALA A 244 -10.34 -8.23 7.22
C ALA A 244 -10.14 -7.10 6.20
N PRO A 245 -10.14 -7.38 4.88
CA PRO A 245 -10.08 -6.32 3.90
C PRO A 245 -11.40 -5.54 3.91
N ARG A 246 -11.38 -4.24 3.61
CA ARG A 246 -12.64 -3.47 3.43
C ARG A 246 -13.53 -4.03 2.32
N MET A 247 -12.94 -4.80 1.40
CA MET A 247 -13.65 -5.57 0.37
C MET A 247 -14.58 -6.66 0.93
N ILE A 248 -14.52 -6.98 2.22
CA ILE A 248 -15.41 -7.95 2.86
C ILE A 248 -16.91 -7.65 2.61
N ILE A 249 -17.30 -6.37 2.57
CA ILE A 249 -18.67 -5.95 2.24
C ILE A 249 -19.03 -6.36 0.81
N HIS A 250 -18.15 -6.07 -0.15
CA HIS A 250 -18.36 -6.46 -1.54
C HIS A 250 -18.40 -7.98 -1.70
N PHE A 251 -17.57 -8.73 -0.99
CA PHE A 251 -17.63 -10.20 -1.01
C PHE A 251 -18.97 -10.73 -0.48
N ILE A 252 -19.50 -10.14 0.60
CA ILE A 252 -20.83 -10.51 1.13
C ILE A 252 -21.92 -10.21 0.09
N GLU A 253 -21.93 -9.01 -0.47
CA GLU A 253 -23.01 -8.54 -1.35
C GLU A 253 -22.96 -9.16 -2.75
N ALA A 254 -21.78 -9.18 -3.39
CA ALA A 254 -21.62 -9.59 -4.78
C ALA A 254 -21.29 -11.09 -4.93
N HIS A 255 -20.57 -11.66 -3.95
CA HIS A 255 -20.11 -13.05 -3.99
C HIS A 255 -20.82 -13.95 -2.98
N ARG A 256 -21.79 -13.40 -2.25
CA ARG A 256 -22.56 -14.11 -1.22
C ARG A 256 -21.68 -14.77 -0.17
N TYR A 257 -20.47 -14.25 0.03
CA TYR A 257 -19.53 -14.73 1.03
C TYR A 257 -20.19 -14.63 2.41
N ARG A 258 -20.09 -15.70 3.18
CA ARG A 258 -20.60 -15.79 4.54
C ARG A 258 -19.42 -15.84 5.50
N PRO A 259 -19.11 -14.73 6.22
CA PRO A 259 -18.01 -14.70 7.16
C PRO A 259 -18.16 -15.69 8.32
N PRO A 260 -17.05 -16.09 8.97
CA PRO A 260 -17.09 -16.94 10.15
C PRO A 260 -17.94 -16.36 11.28
N ALA A 261 -18.66 -17.23 11.99
CA ALA A 261 -19.59 -16.81 13.03
C ALA A 261 -18.92 -16.00 14.16
N GLU A 262 -17.66 -16.32 14.49
CA GLU A 262 -16.87 -15.63 15.51
C GLU A 262 -16.56 -14.19 15.10
N PHE A 263 -16.20 -13.98 13.84
CA PHE A 263 -16.00 -12.65 13.26
C PHE A 263 -17.31 -11.85 13.26
N VAL A 264 -18.41 -12.48 12.82
CA VAL A 264 -19.74 -11.84 12.81
C VAL A 264 -20.14 -11.39 14.20
N ALA A 265 -19.96 -12.24 15.22
CA ALA A 265 -20.26 -11.90 16.60
C ALA A 265 -19.40 -10.73 17.12
N ALA A 266 -18.10 -10.74 16.80
CA ALA A 266 -17.18 -9.67 17.19
C ALA A 266 -17.56 -8.32 16.56
N VAL A 267 -17.89 -8.29 15.26
CA VAL A 267 -18.34 -7.08 14.58
C VAL A 267 -19.63 -6.54 15.17
N LEU A 268 -20.62 -7.40 15.39
CA LEU A 268 -21.92 -6.99 15.95
C LEU A 268 -21.83 -6.50 17.41
N ALA A 269 -20.81 -6.95 18.15
CA ALA A 269 -20.54 -6.47 19.52
C ALA A 269 -19.94 -5.07 19.58
N LEU A 270 -19.53 -4.49 18.44
CA LEU A 270 -19.03 -3.11 18.35
C LEU A 270 -20.14 -2.05 18.17
N LYS A 271 -21.41 -2.49 18.05
CA LYS A 271 -22.58 -1.60 18.07
C LYS A 271 -22.78 -0.98 19.46
#